data_AF-A0A935YXD3-F1
#
_entry.id   AF-A0A935YXD3-F1
#
_cell.length_a   1.000
_cell.length_b   1.000
_cell.length_c   1.000
_cell.angle_alpha   90.00
_cell.angle_beta   90.00
_cell.angle_gamma   90.00
#
_symmetry.space_group_name_H-M   'P 1'
#
loop_
_entity.id
_entity.type
_entity.pdbx_description
1 polymer ?
#
loop_
_entity_poly.entity_id
_entity_poly.type
_entity_poly.pdbx_seq_one_letter_code
_entity_poly.pdbx_strand_id
1 'polypeptide(L)'
;MDATTTGSAPDTRSTESEARRVTGSRAVPVEVLVEEARRAADVLERHAFPRPATDEGPAHEGLASADPSLTPALADEIRVLCTRVEGSTRRVLTPFSPGIVAEGRQCLIEALAVMRARARHCPSLGKALETHRRVHVRPRAATTVRDALTSLVAILTTHPDAGPGLLPVITARRDALAGEIAARATLRDQHEKFPSARMLAMGRIATLLAKIRAAARRVLAQHPSLRLEVTSEYQRRVKRERRARGAR
;
A
#
# COMPACT_ATOMS: atom_id res chain seq x y z
N MET A 1 2.91 1.59 -58.17
CA MET A 1 2.41 1.17 -56.85
C MET A 1 3.63 0.97 -55.99
N ASP A 2 3.91 1.85 -55.03
CA ASP A 2 4.80 1.52 -53.92
C ASP A 2 4.47 2.42 -52.72
N ALA A 3 4.25 1.76 -51.59
CA ALA A 3 3.69 2.31 -50.37
C ALA A 3 4.77 2.95 -49.50
N THR A 4 4.52 4.20 -49.12
CA THR A 4 5.24 4.91 -48.06
C THR A 4 4.75 4.38 -46.70
N THR A 5 5.62 3.69 -45.96
CA THR A 5 5.36 3.33 -44.54
C THR A 5 6.10 4.31 -43.64
N THR A 6 5.36 5.23 -43.02
CA THR A 6 5.82 6.05 -41.89
C THR A 6 5.53 5.30 -40.59
N GLY A 7 6.58 4.90 -39.88
CA GLY A 7 6.48 4.33 -38.54
C GLY A 7 6.30 5.42 -37.50
N SER A 8 5.07 5.60 -37.00
CA SER A 8 4.79 6.41 -35.81
C SER A 8 5.19 5.66 -34.55
N ALA A 9 6.03 6.28 -33.72
CA ALA A 9 6.42 5.81 -32.41
C ALA A 9 5.21 5.76 -31.45
N PRO A 10 5.11 4.75 -30.55
CA PRO A 10 3.98 4.64 -29.63
C PRO A 10 4.04 5.71 -28.54
N ASP A 11 2.92 6.41 -28.37
CA ASP A 11 2.68 7.45 -27.37
C ASP A 11 2.81 6.90 -25.93
N THR A 12 3.95 7.22 -25.30
CA THR A 12 4.26 6.86 -23.90
C THR A 12 3.47 7.64 -22.86
N ARG A 13 2.59 8.57 -23.28
CA ARG A 13 1.73 9.35 -22.37
C ARG A 13 0.41 8.67 -22.01
N SER A 14 0.00 7.63 -22.73
CA SER A 14 -1.26 6.93 -22.46
C SER A 14 -1.17 6.01 -21.23
N THR A 15 0.00 5.44 -20.96
CA THR A 15 0.21 4.46 -19.89
C THR A 15 0.32 5.08 -18.49
N GLU A 16 0.77 6.33 -18.35
CA GLU A 16 0.79 7.03 -17.05
C GLU A 16 -0.59 7.52 -16.59
N SER A 17 -1.48 7.85 -17.53
CA SER A 17 -2.88 8.21 -17.25
C SER A 17 -3.68 7.00 -16.76
N GLU A 18 -3.37 5.82 -17.29
CA GLU A 18 -4.03 4.56 -16.93
C GLU A 18 -3.55 4.01 -15.58
N ALA A 19 -2.26 4.19 -15.24
CA ALA A 19 -1.72 3.86 -13.92
C ALA A 19 -2.33 4.70 -12.78
N ARG A 20 -2.79 5.93 -13.06
CA ARG A 20 -3.50 6.77 -12.07
C ARG A 20 -4.98 6.44 -11.92
N ARG A 21 -5.62 5.79 -12.91
CA ARG A 21 -7.03 5.35 -12.79
C ARG A 21 -7.19 4.07 -11.97
N VAL A 22 -6.12 3.27 -11.83
CA VAL A 22 -6.15 2.01 -11.06
C VAL A 22 -6.04 2.22 -9.53
N THR A 23 -5.62 3.40 -9.07
CA THR A 23 -5.48 3.71 -7.63
C THR A 23 -6.71 4.38 -7.00
N GLY A 24 -7.76 4.64 -7.78
CA GLY A 24 -9.05 5.18 -7.32
C GLY A 24 -9.99 4.16 -6.66
N SER A 25 -9.50 2.97 -6.31
CA SER A 25 -10.22 2.03 -5.46
C SER A 25 -10.30 2.62 -4.06
N ARG A 26 -11.43 3.28 -3.70
CA ARG A 26 -11.81 3.42 -2.29
C ARG A 26 -11.96 2.02 -1.74
N ALA A 27 -10.87 1.42 -1.27
CA ALA A 27 -10.94 0.19 -0.51
C ALA A 27 -11.77 0.49 0.74
N VAL A 28 -12.76 -0.36 1.04
CA VAL A 28 -13.50 -0.25 2.30
C VAL A 28 -12.49 -0.15 3.45
N PRO A 29 -12.58 0.88 4.31
CA PRO A 29 -11.61 1.08 5.37
C PRO A 29 -11.55 -0.17 6.26
N VAL A 30 -10.35 -0.61 6.61
CA VAL A 30 -10.15 -1.82 7.43
C VAL A 30 -10.80 -1.66 8.80
N GLU A 31 -10.90 -0.43 9.27
CA GLU A 31 -11.59 -0.02 10.49
C GLU A 31 -13.05 -0.46 10.49
N VAL A 32 -13.74 -0.37 9.34
CA VAL A 32 -15.15 -0.81 9.20
C VAL A 32 -15.27 -2.32 9.32
N LEU A 33 -14.32 -3.08 8.75
CA LEU A 33 -14.30 -4.54 8.86
C LEU A 33 -14.08 -4.98 10.32
N VAL A 34 -13.16 -4.31 11.02
CA VAL A 34 -12.81 -4.62 12.41
C VAL A 34 -13.96 -4.28 13.36
N GLU A 35 -14.61 -3.13 13.18
CA GLU A 35 -15.77 -2.75 13.99
C GLU A 35 -16.93 -3.75 13.83
N GLU A 36 -17.19 -4.18 12.59
CA GLU A 36 -18.22 -5.16 12.29
C GLU A 36 -17.89 -6.55 12.86
N ALA A 37 -16.62 -6.94 12.81
CA ALA A 37 -16.11 -8.16 13.42
C ALA A 37 -16.29 -8.18 14.95
N ARG A 38 -15.99 -7.06 15.63
CA ARG A 38 -16.21 -6.93 17.08
C ARG A 38 -17.68 -7.09 17.45
N ARG A 39 -18.58 -6.40 16.75
CA ARG A 39 -20.03 -6.55 16.96
C ARG A 39 -20.50 -7.99 16.76
N ALA A 40 -19.99 -8.67 15.74
CA ALA A 40 -20.32 -10.07 15.50
C ALA A 40 -19.79 -11.00 16.59
N ALA A 41 -18.62 -10.71 17.17
CA ALA A 41 -18.10 -11.45 18.33
C ALA A 41 -19.02 -11.28 19.55
N ASP A 42 -19.50 -10.07 19.82
CA ASP A 42 -20.44 -9.81 20.92
C ASP A 42 -21.79 -10.52 20.73
N VAL A 43 -22.30 -10.53 19.49
CA VAL A 43 -23.50 -11.30 19.14
C VAL A 43 -23.28 -12.80 19.35
N LEU A 44 -22.10 -13.30 18.96
CA LEU A 44 -21.77 -14.71 19.12
C LEU A 44 -21.66 -15.09 20.60
N GLU A 45 -21.03 -14.27 21.43
CA GLU A 45 -20.93 -14.50 22.87
C GLU A 45 -22.30 -14.55 23.55
N ARG A 46 -23.23 -13.66 23.14
CA ARG A 46 -24.58 -13.57 23.74
C ARG A 46 -25.58 -14.60 23.22
N HIS A 47 -25.43 -15.03 21.97
CA HIS A 47 -26.45 -15.80 21.26
C HIS A 47 -25.95 -17.11 20.66
N ALA A 48 -24.71 -17.55 20.93
CA ALA A 48 -24.21 -18.84 20.45
C ALA A 48 -25.12 -20.00 20.87
N PHE A 49 -25.56 -20.03 22.12
CA PHE A 49 -26.32 -21.12 22.70
C PHE A 49 -27.80 -20.78 22.91
N PRO A 50 -28.65 -21.80 23.14
CA PRO A 50 -30.05 -21.60 23.46
C PRO A 50 -30.21 -20.66 24.65
N ARG A 51 -31.13 -19.70 24.53
CA ARG A 51 -31.42 -18.73 25.58
C ARG A 51 -32.90 -18.79 25.93
N PRO A 52 -33.26 -18.91 27.22
CA PRO A 52 -34.65 -18.83 27.65
C PRO A 52 -35.21 -17.42 27.46
N ALA A 53 -36.54 -17.30 27.45
CA ALA A 53 -37.19 -15.99 27.41
C ALA A 53 -36.83 -15.20 28.68
N THR A 54 -36.46 -13.94 28.50
CA THR A 54 -36.10 -13.00 29.58
C THR A 54 -36.72 -11.63 29.26
N ASP A 55 -36.70 -10.70 30.21
CA ASP A 55 -37.14 -9.31 29.97
C ASP A 55 -36.35 -8.63 28.82
N GLU A 56 -35.15 -9.15 28.50
CA GLU A 56 -34.30 -8.67 27.41
C GLU A 56 -34.66 -9.24 26.03
N GLY A 57 -35.51 -10.27 25.93
CA GLY A 57 -35.92 -10.84 24.65
C GLY A 57 -36.54 -12.24 24.66
N PRO A 58 -37.10 -12.68 23.51
CA PRO A 58 -37.75 -13.97 23.35
C PRO A 58 -36.75 -15.14 23.43
N ALA A 59 -37.25 -16.31 23.82
CA ALA A 59 -36.47 -17.54 23.76
C ALA A 59 -36.02 -17.86 22.33
N HIS A 60 -34.79 -18.37 22.18
CA HIS A 60 -34.26 -18.79 20.89
C HIS A 60 -33.29 -19.96 21.02
N GLU A 61 -33.16 -20.77 19.97
CA GLU A 61 -32.29 -21.95 19.94
C GLU A 61 -30.79 -21.61 19.86
N GLY A 62 -30.45 -20.37 19.54
CA GLY A 62 -29.07 -19.89 19.44
C GLY A 62 -28.44 -20.12 18.05
N LEU A 63 -27.33 -19.46 17.80
CA LEU A 63 -26.63 -19.52 16.51
C LEU A 63 -26.04 -20.90 16.23
N ALA A 64 -25.66 -21.64 17.27
CA ALA A 64 -25.08 -22.97 17.16
C ALA A 64 -26.08 -24.02 16.64
N SER A 65 -27.40 -23.80 16.79
CA SER A 65 -28.41 -24.70 16.19
C SER A 65 -28.40 -24.60 14.66
N ALA A 66 -28.08 -23.42 14.12
CA ALA A 66 -27.98 -23.18 12.69
C ALA A 66 -26.60 -23.51 12.10
N ASP A 67 -25.52 -23.40 12.89
CA ASP A 67 -24.15 -23.81 12.56
C ASP A 67 -23.39 -24.17 13.86
N PRO A 68 -23.14 -25.47 14.14
CA PRO A 68 -22.48 -25.93 15.37
C PRO A 68 -21.07 -25.37 15.59
N SER A 69 -20.42 -24.83 14.56
CA SER A 69 -19.09 -24.21 14.68
C SER A 69 -19.13 -22.82 15.34
N LEU A 70 -20.31 -22.23 15.50
CA LEU A 70 -20.52 -20.91 16.11
C LEU A 70 -20.57 -20.99 17.63
N THR A 71 -19.40 -21.16 18.24
CA THR A 71 -19.21 -21.23 19.69
C THR A 71 -18.75 -19.90 20.28
N PRO A 72 -18.90 -19.66 21.60
CA PRO A 72 -18.35 -18.47 22.24
C PRO A 72 -16.82 -18.34 22.09
N ALA A 73 -16.09 -19.46 22.03
CA ALA A 73 -14.64 -19.45 21.81
C ALA A 73 -14.23 -18.80 20.47
N LEU A 74 -15.12 -18.87 19.46
CA LEU A 74 -14.90 -18.21 18.18
C LEU A 74 -15.02 -16.69 18.29
N ALA A 75 -15.71 -16.15 19.31
CA ALA A 75 -15.72 -14.71 19.58
C ALA A 75 -14.33 -14.22 19.98
N ASP A 76 -13.62 -14.99 20.81
CA ASP A 76 -12.23 -14.69 21.19
C ASP A 76 -11.27 -14.83 20.01
N GLU A 77 -11.46 -15.84 19.15
CA GLU A 77 -10.71 -15.94 17.88
C GLU A 77 -10.90 -14.67 17.03
N ILE A 78 -12.14 -14.18 16.89
CA ILE A 78 -12.44 -12.96 16.14
C ILE A 78 -11.78 -11.74 16.78
N ARG A 79 -11.80 -11.62 18.11
CA ARG A 79 -11.12 -10.52 18.83
C ARG A 79 -9.61 -10.55 18.62
N VAL A 80 -8.98 -11.72 18.68
CA VAL A 80 -7.55 -11.91 18.39
C VAL A 80 -7.21 -11.57 16.94
N LEU A 81 -8.07 -11.93 15.99
CA LEU A 81 -7.88 -11.56 14.59
C LEU A 81 -8.00 -10.04 14.41
N CYS A 82 -8.91 -9.37 15.10
CA CYS A 82 -9.06 -7.91 15.08
C CYS A 82 -7.80 -7.21 15.61
N THR A 83 -7.28 -7.63 16.77
CA THR A 83 -6.05 -7.05 17.33
C THR A 83 -4.85 -7.29 16.42
N ARG A 84 -4.78 -8.44 15.74
CA ARG A 84 -3.76 -8.72 14.73
C ARG A 84 -3.86 -7.81 13.50
N VAL A 85 -5.07 -7.49 13.06
CA VAL A 85 -5.30 -6.59 11.92
C VAL A 85 -4.95 -5.14 12.28
N GLU A 86 -5.33 -4.68 13.47
CA GLU A 86 -5.04 -3.33 13.98
C GLU A 86 -3.55 -3.16 14.31
N GLY A 87 -2.96 -4.12 15.03
CA GLY A 87 -1.53 -4.13 15.40
C GLY A 87 -0.60 -4.35 14.21
N SER A 88 -1.13 -4.87 13.09
CA SER A 88 -0.42 -4.83 11.80
C SER A 88 -0.56 -3.45 11.16
N THR A 89 -0.18 -2.39 11.86
CA THR A 89 0.02 -1.07 11.24
C THR A 89 1.00 -1.23 10.09
N ARG A 90 0.67 -0.58 8.95
CA ARG A 90 1.48 -0.44 7.72
C ARG A 90 2.93 -0.81 7.99
N ARG A 91 3.37 -1.96 7.45
CA ARG A 91 4.78 -2.40 7.47
C ARG A 91 5.64 -1.20 7.10
N VAL A 92 6.20 -0.54 8.10
CA VAL A 92 7.19 0.52 7.90
C VAL A 92 8.36 -0.23 7.31
N LEU A 93 8.51 -0.18 5.99
CA LEU A 93 9.78 -0.55 5.36
C LEU A 93 10.84 0.17 6.19
N THR A 94 11.77 -0.59 6.78
CA THR A 94 12.84 -0.07 7.63
C THR A 94 13.38 1.20 6.99
N PRO A 95 13.47 2.35 7.70
CA PRO A 95 13.97 3.59 7.11
C PRO A 95 15.28 3.30 6.37
N PHE A 96 15.56 4.04 5.29
CA PHE A 96 16.85 3.91 4.60
C PHE A 96 17.96 3.94 5.63
N SER A 97 19.04 3.19 5.39
CA SER A 97 20.19 3.18 6.30
C SER A 97 20.48 4.61 6.79
N PRO A 98 20.56 4.82 8.11
CA PRO A 98 20.63 6.16 8.67
C PRO A 98 21.77 6.93 8.01
N GLY A 99 21.48 8.13 7.51
CA GLY A 99 22.47 8.98 6.85
C GLY A 99 22.57 8.81 5.34
N ILE A 100 22.19 7.70 4.70
CA ILE A 100 22.52 7.50 3.27
C ILE A 100 21.89 8.54 2.33
N VAL A 101 20.65 8.95 2.60
CA VAL A 101 19.98 10.00 1.82
C VAL A 101 20.56 11.37 2.14
N ALA A 102 21.00 11.59 3.40
CA ALA A 102 21.64 12.84 3.82
C ALA A 102 23.04 12.98 3.20
N GLU A 103 23.84 11.92 3.21
CA GLU A 103 25.16 11.84 2.57
C GLU A 103 25.06 12.00 1.06
N GLY A 104 24.08 11.35 0.40
CA GLY A 104 23.82 11.55 -1.01
C GLY A 104 23.43 12.99 -1.35
N ARG A 105 22.64 13.66 -0.50
CA ARG A 105 22.33 15.09 -0.63
C ARG A 105 23.57 15.96 -0.47
N GLN A 106 24.39 15.68 0.54
CA GLN A 106 25.59 16.45 0.82
C GLN A 106 26.57 16.36 -0.35
N CYS A 107 26.81 15.14 -0.85
CA CYS A 107 27.62 14.89 -2.04
C CYS A 107 27.09 15.64 -3.27
N LEU A 108 25.77 15.65 -3.48
CA LEU A 108 25.13 16.41 -4.56
C LEU A 108 25.41 17.92 -4.44
N ILE A 109 25.29 18.49 -3.23
CA ILE A 109 25.50 19.91 -2.97
C ILE A 109 26.96 20.31 -3.23
N GLU A 110 27.91 19.52 -2.70
CA GLU A 110 29.34 19.76 -2.86
C GLU A 110 29.77 19.67 -4.33
N ALA A 111 29.35 18.60 -5.02
CA ALA A 111 29.65 18.42 -6.43
C ALA A 111 29.09 19.57 -7.28
N LEU A 112 27.87 20.01 -6.98
CA LEU A 112 27.26 21.12 -7.68
C LEU A 112 27.98 22.44 -7.47
N ALA A 113 28.48 22.69 -6.26
CA ALA A 113 29.25 23.89 -5.96
C ALA A 113 30.52 23.94 -6.80
N VAL A 114 31.26 22.82 -6.89
CA VAL A 114 32.47 22.70 -7.71
C VAL A 114 32.15 22.89 -9.19
N MET A 115 31.15 22.16 -9.71
CA MET A 115 30.81 22.21 -11.13
C MET A 115 30.26 23.59 -11.55
N ARG A 116 29.46 24.25 -10.71
CA ARG A 116 28.98 25.62 -10.97
C ARG A 116 30.11 26.64 -10.94
N ALA A 117 31.09 26.48 -10.04
CA ALA A 117 32.27 27.34 -10.02
C ALA A 117 33.05 27.22 -11.32
N ARG A 118 33.18 26.00 -11.86
CA ARG A 118 33.86 25.73 -13.14
C ARG A 118 33.04 26.17 -14.36
N ALA A 119 31.71 26.07 -14.31
CA ALA A 119 30.81 26.48 -15.38
C ALA A 119 30.94 27.97 -15.75
N ARG A 120 31.36 28.82 -14.80
CA ARG A 120 31.67 30.24 -15.06
C ARG A 120 32.78 30.44 -16.10
N HIS A 121 33.63 29.44 -16.27
CA HIS A 121 34.75 29.45 -17.22
C HIS A 121 34.55 28.43 -18.36
N CYS A 122 33.40 27.74 -18.41
CA CYS A 122 33.09 26.72 -19.40
C CYS A 122 31.58 26.77 -19.74
N PRO A 123 31.18 27.53 -20.77
CA PRO A 123 29.77 27.72 -21.13
C PRO A 123 29.04 26.42 -21.50
N SER A 124 29.76 25.44 -22.08
CA SER A 124 29.20 24.13 -22.42
C SER A 124 28.80 23.32 -21.18
N LEU A 125 29.61 23.37 -20.11
CA LEU A 125 29.28 22.79 -18.81
C LEU A 125 28.08 23.51 -18.15
N GLY A 126 28.02 24.84 -18.26
CA GLY A 126 26.88 25.62 -17.79
C GLY A 126 25.57 25.18 -18.44
N LYS A 127 25.58 25.04 -19.77
CA LYS A 127 24.43 24.54 -20.54
C LYS A 127 24.07 23.10 -20.18
N ALA A 128 25.06 22.24 -19.95
CA ALA A 128 24.83 20.86 -19.51
C ALA A 128 24.12 20.83 -18.13
N LEU A 129 24.61 21.60 -17.15
CA LEU A 129 23.98 21.71 -15.84
C LEU A 129 22.53 22.20 -15.92
N GLU A 130 22.26 23.17 -16.78
CA GLU A 130 20.92 23.73 -17.00
C GLU A 130 19.96 22.74 -17.67
N THR A 131 20.47 21.98 -18.66
CA THR A 131 19.70 20.95 -19.38
C THR A 131 19.28 19.81 -18.45
N HIS A 132 20.11 19.46 -17.45
CA HIS A 132 19.76 18.47 -16.45
C HIS A 132 18.87 19.08 -15.34
N ARG A 133 17.58 19.26 -15.65
CA ARG A 133 16.50 19.78 -14.77
C ARG A 133 16.46 19.17 -13.36
N ARG A 134 16.96 17.94 -13.18
CA ARG A 134 16.97 17.20 -11.90
C ARG A 134 18.06 17.65 -10.92
N VAL A 135 19.06 18.39 -11.40
CA VAL A 135 20.22 18.85 -10.63
C VAL A 135 19.89 20.09 -9.77
N HIS A 136 18.74 20.73 -10.00
CA HIS A 136 18.34 21.99 -9.34
C HIS A 136 17.38 21.82 -8.17
N VAL A 137 16.83 20.63 -7.97
CA VAL A 137 15.80 20.39 -6.95
C VAL A 137 16.46 19.97 -5.64
N ARG A 138 16.11 20.62 -4.51
CA ARG A 138 16.45 20.12 -3.16
C ARG A 138 15.81 18.74 -2.99
N PRO A 139 16.55 17.63 -3.14
CA PRO A 139 15.91 16.33 -3.27
C PRO A 139 15.58 15.81 -1.87
N ARG A 140 14.29 15.71 -1.55
CA ARG A 140 13.82 15.21 -0.24
C ARG A 140 13.73 13.69 -0.19
N ALA A 141 13.52 13.04 -1.34
CA ALA A 141 13.35 11.59 -1.46
C ALA A 141 14.59 10.89 -2.00
N ALA A 142 14.86 9.66 -1.55
CA ALA A 142 16.00 8.85 -2.00
C ALA A 142 16.05 8.69 -3.54
N THR A 143 14.90 8.46 -4.17
CA THR A 143 14.80 8.36 -5.64
C THR A 143 15.22 9.65 -6.34
N THR A 144 14.84 10.81 -5.79
CA THR A 144 15.23 12.11 -6.34
C THR A 144 16.72 12.41 -6.15
N VAL A 145 17.30 12.00 -5.01
CA VAL A 145 18.76 12.13 -4.78
C VAL A 145 19.53 11.25 -5.77
N ARG A 146 19.13 9.98 -5.93
CA ARG A 146 19.72 9.06 -6.90
C ARG A 146 19.68 9.64 -8.31
N ASP A 147 18.52 10.12 -8.75
CA ASP A 147 18.36 10.65 -10.11
C ASP A 147 19.20 11.91 -10.37
N ALA A 148 19.37 12.75 -9.35
CA ALA A 148 20.24 13.92 -9.41
C ALA A 148 21.72 13.49 -9.50
N LEU A 149 22.17 12.52 -8.69
CA LEU A 149 23.51 11.96 -8.77
C LEU A 149 23.77 11.29 -10.12
N THR A 150 22.81 10.54 -10.67
CA THR A 150 22.89 9.97 -12.03
C THR A 150 23.08 11.05 -13.09
N SER A 151 22.37 12.18 -12.95
CA SER A 151 22.53 13.31 -13.85
C SER A 151 23.92 13.94 -13.74
N LEU A 152 24.47 14.07 -12.53
CA LEU A 152 25.84 14.57 -12.35
C LEU A 152 26.89 13.63 -12.94
N VAL A 153 26.73 12.31 -12.78
CA VAL A 153 27.64 11.33 -13.41
C VAL A 153 27.64 11.53 -14.92
N ALA A 154 26.46 11.65 -15.56
CA ALA A 154 26.38 11.87 -17.00
C ALA A 154 27.13 13.14 -17.45
N ILE A 155 26.99 14.25 -16.71
CA ILE A 155 27.68 15.51 -17.01
C ILE A 155 29.20 15.37 -16.80
N LEU A 156 29.64 14.70 -15.73
CA LEU A 156 31.07 14.53 -15.45
C LEU A 156 31.75 13.56 -16.43
N THR A 157 31.00 12.61 -16.99
CA THR A 157 31.50 11.77 -18.09
C THR A 157 31.75 12.59 -19.36
N THR A 158 30.90 13.58 -19.66
CA THR A 158 31.07 14.45 -20.84
C THR A 158 32.01 15.65 -20.57
N HIS A 159 32.23 15.98 -19.31
CA HIS A 159 33.10 17.07 -18.86
C HIS A 159 34.00 16.61 -17.70
N PRO A 160 35.01 15.76 -17.95
CA PRO A 160 35.87 15.21 -16.89
C PRO A 160 36.61 16.30 -16.10
N ASP A 161 36.94 17.41 -16.75
CA ASP A 161 37.62 18.55 -16.14
C ASP A 161 36.70 19.44 -15.27
N ALA A 162 35.40 19.15 -15.24
CA ALA A 162 34.43 19.88 -14.44
C ALA A 162 34.53 19.58 -12.93
N GLY A 163 35.22 18.50 -12.58
CA GLY A 163 35.31 17.99 -11.21
C GLY A 163 36.33 16.86 -11.08
N PRO A 164 37.64 17.16 -11.16
CA PRO A 164 38.68 16.15 -11.04
C PRO A 164 38.54 15.40 -9.70
N GLY A 165 38.43 14.08 -9.77
CA GLY A 165 38.21 13.22 -8.60
C GLY A 165 36.76 13.13 -8.10
N LEU A 166 35.81 13.92 -8.62
CA LEU A 166 34.40 13.85 -8.20
C LEU A 166 33.64 12.67 -8.82
N LEU A 167 33.98 12.29 -10.06
CA LEU A 167 33.31 11.21 -10.79
C LEU A 167 33.28 9.88 -10.00
N PRO A 168 34.39 9.34 -9.46
CA PRO A 168 34.34 8.10 -8.68
C PRO A 168 33.52 8.24 -7.39
N VAL A 169 33.58 9.39 -6.72
CA VAL A 169 32.84 9.64 -5.47
C VAL A 169 31.33 9.67 -5.71
N ILE A 170 30.88 10.43 -6.71
CA ILE A 170 29.45 10.56 -7.05
C ILE A 170 28.91 9.24 -7.58
N THR A 171 29.70 8.50 -8.37
CA THR A 171 29.35 7.17 -8.87
C THR A 171 29.13 6.19 -7.71
N ALA A 172 30.07 6.11 -6.77
CA ALA A 172 29.93 5.25 -5.59
C ALA A 172 28.68 5.62 -4.75
N ARG A 173 28.41 6.91 -4.56
CA ARG A 173 27.22 7.38 -3.82
C ARG A 173 25.90 7.08 -4.54
N ARG A 174 25.86 7.25 -5.86
CA ARG A 174 24.72 6.86 -6.70
C ARG A 174 24.44 5.37 -6.57
N ASP A 175 25.48 4.53 -6.64
CA ASP A 175 25.36 3.08 -6.65
C ASP A 175 24.96 2.54 -5.28
N ALA A 176 25.51 3.08 -4.19
CA ALA A 176 25.07 2.76 -2.84
C ALA A 176 23.58 3.07 -2.64
N LEU A 177 23.13 4.25 -3.09
CA LEU A 177 21.73 4.65 -2.99
C LEU A 177 20.81 3.83 -3.91
N ALA A 178 21.28 3.45 -5.09
CA ALA A 178 20.55 2.57 -6.01
C ALA A 178 20.40 1.15 -5.42
N GLY A 179 21.47 0.60 -4.82
CA GLY A 179 21.45 -0.69 -4.14
C GLY A 179 20.44 -0.72 -2.99
N GLU A 180 20.38 0.34 -2.19
CA GLU A 180 19.41 0.49 -1.11
C GLU A 180 17.97 0.62 -1.61
N ILE A 181 17.74 1.39 -2.69
CA ILE A 181 16.42 1.46 -3.32
C ILE A 181 16.01 0.08 -3.87
N ALA A 182 16.93 -0.66 -4.49
CA ALA A 182 16.68 -1.99 -5.03
C ALA A 182 16.39 -3.01 -3.92
N ALA A 183 17.18 -3.03 -2.83
CA ALA A 183 16.94 -3.88 -1.66
C ALA A 183 15.57 -3.58 -1.02
N ARG A 184 15.14 -2.31 -1.04
CA ARG A 184 13.82 -1.93 -0.56
C ARG A 184 12.69 -2.38 -1.48
N ALA A 185 12.92 -2.35 -2.80
CA ALA A 185 11.98 -2.84 -3.79
C ALA A 185 11.83 -4.37 -3.66
N THR A 186 12.92 -5.12 -3.48
CA THR A 186 12.84 -6.57 -3.26
C THR A 186 12.14 -6.93 -1.95
N LEU A 187 12.41 -6.20 -0.86
CA LEU A 187 11.66 -6.37 0.40
C LEU A 187 10.17 -6.07 0.21
N ARG A 188 9.83 -5.01 -0.53
CA ARG A 188 8.44 -4.70 -0.87
C ARG A 188 7.81 -5.83 -1.69
N ASP A 189 8.48 -6.34 -2.71
CA ASP A 189 7.97 -7.41 -3.57
C ASP A 189 7.81 -8.72 -2.82
N GLN A 190 8.77 -9.05 -1.93
CA GLN A 190 8.63 -10.17 -0.99
C GLN A 190 7.43 -9.96 -0.06
N HIS A 191 7.20 -8.74 0.40
CA HIS A 191 6.02 -8.40 1.21
C HIS A 191 4.70 -8.46 0.42
N GLU A 192 4.71 -8.24 -0.90
CA GLU A 192 3.54 -8.35 -1.78
C GLU A 192 3.27 -9.81 -2.19
N LYS A 193 4.32 -10.64 -2.36
CA LYS A 193 4.20 -12.06 -2.75
C LYS A 193 3.65 -12.97 -1.64
N PHE A 194 3.91 -12.64 -0.37
CA PHE A 194 3.33 -13.38 0.75
C PHE A 194 2.12 -12.63 1.29
N PRO A 195 0.91 -13.25 1.34
CA PRO A 195 -0.23 -12.61 1.94
C PRO A 195 0.13 -12.23 3.37
N SER A 196 0.16 -10.93 3.67
CA SER A 196 0.52 -10.47 5.01
C SER A 196 -0.38 -11.18 6.03
N ALA A 197 0.15 -11.44 7.23
CA ALA A 197 -0.66 -11.99 8.33
C ALA A 197 -1.96 -11.18 8.55
N ARG A 198 -1.92 -9.88 8.25
CA ARG A 198 -3.09 -8.99 8.17
C ARG A 198 -4.08 -9.39 7.08
N MET A 199 -3.64 -9.66 5.85
CA MET A 199 -4.53 -10.07 4.76
C MET A 199 -5.16 -11.44 5.03
N LEU A 200 -4.40 -12.40 5.57
CA LEU A 200 -4.94 -13.69 6.01
C LEU A 200 -5.97 -13.51 7.14
N ALA A 201 -5.66 -12.67 8.13
CA ALA A 201 -6.59 -12.37 9.22
C ALA A 201 -7.86 -11.66 8.73
N MET A 202 -7.75 -10.67 7.84
CA MET A 202 -8.91 -10.03 7.22
C MET A 202 -9.75 -11.01 6.41
N GLY A 203 -9.11 -11.91 5.65
CA GLY A 203 -9.80 -12.98 4.92
C GLY A 203 -10.58 -13.90 5.86
N ARG A 204 -9.94 -14.33 6.97
CA ARG A 204 -10.57 -15.16 7.99
C ARG A 204 -11.75 -14.46 8.66
N ILE A 205 -11.59 -13.20 9.07
CA ILE A 205 -12.67 -12.38 9.63
C ILE A 205 -13.86 -12.31 8.65
N ALA A 206 -13.61 -12.04 7.37
CA ALA A 206 -14.66 -11.94 6.37
C ALA A 206 -15.44 -13.25 6.22
N THR A 207 -14.76 -14.40 6.26
CA THR A 207 -15.39 -15.73 6.23
C THR A 207 -16.23 -15.98 7.48
N LEU A 208 -15.72 -15.68 8.67
CA LEU A 208 -16.44 -15.87 9.93
C LEU A 208 -17.70 -14.98 10.00
N LEU A 209 -17.57 -13.72 9.59
CA LEU A 209 -18.70 -12.80 9.48
C LEU A 209 -19.80 -13.32 8.53
N ALA A 210 -19.41 -13.94 7.41
CA ALA A 210 -20.37 -14.52 6.49
C ALA A 210 -21.14 -15.70 7.12
N LYS A 211 -20.45 -16.56 7.90
CA LYS A 211 -21.08 -17.67 8.64
C LYS A 211 -22.05 -17.17 9.70
N ILE A 212 -21.60 -16.26 10.57
CA ILE A 212 -22.43 -15.70 11.64
C ILE A 212 -23.71 -15.06 11.06
N ARG A 213 -23.60 -14.32 9.96
CA ARG A 213 -24.78 -13.76 9.26
C ARG A 213 -25.71 -14.80 8.68
N ALA A 214 -25.17 -15.89 8.14
CA ALA A 214 -25.99 -16.97 7.58
C ALA A 214 -26.80 -17.65 8.69
N ALA A 215 -26.17 -17.96 9.83
CA ALA A 215 -26.83 -18.51 11.00
C ALA A 215 -27.86 -17.53 11.59
N ALA A 216 -27.47 -16.26 11.79
CA ALA A 216 -28.37 -15.23 12.31
C ALA A 216 -29.64 -15.08 11.44
N ARG A 217 -29.51 -15.14 10.11
CA ARG A 217 -30.67 -15.11 9.20
C ARG A 217 -31.60 -16.30 9.37
N ARG A 218 -31.07 -17.51 9.64
CA ARG A 218 -31.90 -18.69 9.91
C ARG A 218 -32.65 -18.55 11.23
N VAL A 219 -31.96 -18.13 12.28
CA VAL A 219 -32.58 -17.91 13.60
C VAL A 219 -33.64 -16.81 13.54
N LEU A 220 -33.36 -15.69 12.85
CA LEU A 220 -34.34 -14.61 12.66
C LEU A 220 -35.56 -15.03 11.82
N ALA A 221 -35.40 -15.96 10.88
CA ALA A 221 -36.52 -16.50 10.13
C ALA A 221 -37.45 -17.36 11.00
N GLN A 222 -36.90 -18.03 12.02
CA GLN A 222 -37.66 -18.81 13.00
C GLN A 222 -38.23 -17.92 14.12
N HIS A 223 -37.53 -16.84 14.49
CA HIS A 223 -37.88 -15.93 15.57
C HIS A 223 -37.80 -14.45 15.11
N PRO A 224 -38.82 -13.95 14.38
CA PRO A 224 -38.78 -12.60 13.79
C PRO A 224 -38.84 -11.46 14.81
N SER A 225 -39.24 -11.73 16.06
CA SER A 225 -39.20 -10.77 17.17
C SER A 225 -37.80 -10.61 17.78
N LEU A 226 -36.86 -11.49 17.46
CA LEU A 226 -35.48 -11.42 17.91
C LEU A 226 -34.73 -10.29 17.19
N ARG A 227 -33.92 -9.50 17.90
CA ARG A 227 -33.05 -8.48 17.31
C ARG A 227 -31.59 -8.92 17.39
N LEU A 228 -31.03 -9.38 16.27
CA LEU A 228 -29.60 -9.65 16.14
C LEU A 228 -28.94 -8.54 15.31
N GLU A 229 -28.12 -7.70 15.93
CA GLU A 229 -27.42 -6.59 15.26
C GLU A 229 -26.18 -7.04 14.45
N VAL A 230 -26.32 -8.09 13.63
CA VAL A 230 -25.27 -8.50 12.69
C VAL A 230 -25.42 -7.70 11.40
N THR A 231 -25.03 -6.42 11.46
CA THR A 231 -25.14 -5.51 10.32
C THR A 231 -24.20 -5.90 9.17
N SER A 232 -24.50 -5.39 7.97
CA SER A 232 -23.82 -5.73 6.70
C SER A 232 -23.23 -4.50 6.00
N GLU A 233 -22.86 -3.46 6.75
CA GLU A 233 -22.33 -2.23 6.15
C GLU A 233 -21.10 -2.51 5.27
N TYR A 234 -20.21 -3.40 5.72
CA TYR A 234 -19.05 -3.81 4.93
C TYR A 234 -19.46 -4.49 3.63
N GLN A 235 -20.35 -5.49 3.68
CA GLN A 235 -20.79 -6.21 2.48
C GLN A 235 -21.63 -5.34 1.53
N ARG A 236 -22.44 -4.41 2.06
CA ARG A 236 -23.18 -3.42 1.26
C ARG A 236 -22.22 -2.48 0.54
N ARG A 237 -21.16 -2.03 1.19
CA ARG A 237 -20.12 -1.17 0.58
C ARG A 237 -19.28 -1.94 -0.45
N VAL A 238 -18.79 -3.15 -0.12
CA VAL A 238 -18.08 -4.03 -1.06
C VAL A 238 -18.93 -4.36 -2.29
N LYS A 239 -20.24 -4.64 -2.11
CA LYS A 239 -21.16 -4.94 -3.22
C LYS A 239 -21.45 -3.70 -4.08
N ARG A 240 -21.60 -2.52 -3.48
CA ARG A 240 -21.72 -1.24 -4.20
C ARG A 240 -20.45 -0.95 -5.03
N GLU A 241 -19.28 -1.18 -4.45
CA GLU A 241 -17.99 -0.99 -5.15
C GLU A 241 -17.77 -2.00 -6.28
N ARG A 242 -18.13 -3.28 -6.08
CA ARG A 242 -18.07 -4.29 -7.15
C ARG A 242 -19.05 -3.99 -8.29
N ARG A 243 -20.27 -3.53 -7.98
CA ARG A 243 -21.25 -3.10 -9.01
C ARG A 243 -20.78 -1.86 -9.78
N ALA A 244 -20.13 -0.91 -9.13
CA ALA A 244 -19.52 0.24 -9.79
C ALA A 244 -18.37 -0.12 -10.74
N ARG A 245 -17.75 -1.31 -10.57
CA ARG A 245 -16.70 -1.83 -11.46
C ARG A 245 -17.24 -2.66 -12.62
N GLY A 246 -18.38 -3.31 -12.48
CA GLY A 246 -19.00 -4.12 -13.54
C GLY A 246 -19.91 -3.33 -14.50
N ALA A 247 -20.06 -2.02 -14.29
CA ALA A 247 -20.87 -1.12 -15.12
C ALA A 247 -20.01 -0.14 -15.95
N ARG A 248 -18.72 -0.44 -16.14
CA ARG A 248 -17.80 0.30 -17.01
C ARG A 248 -17.26 -0.60 -18.10
#